data_AF-A0A7W1VU19-F1
#
_entry.id   AF-A0A7W1VU19-F1
#
_cell.length_a   1.000
_cell.length_b   1.000
_cell.length_c   1.000
_cell.angle_alpha   90.00
_cell.angle_beta   90.00
_cell.angle_gamma   90.00
#
_symmetry.space_group_name_H-M   'P 1'
#
loop_
_entity.id
_entity.type
_entity.pdbx_description
1 polymer ?
#
loop_
_entity_poly.entity_id
_entity_poly.type
_entity_poly.pdbx_seq_one_letter_code
_entity_poly.pdbx_strand_id
1 'polypeptide(L)'
;MQLRKRVIIPIIVIIAAAMWVSRQQHIVTAQRTLEETKKTLVEASNRLETTTLELAASREGLRQQEENHRETSAALKKSKQELSILSPESRWATLPAELPHWDSESPYVWVSKDIVKEVRSEPFGPDGSLVPQAAFVLVITPAQMQQLNATLPKLLAEYRELESGNVRLTDEHLPGNSKDGTAITVSWLPLPEEGARLKSQFEAVLRNVLGEQRTELLLASDDGNLGTEFGQLGQNSETEQKITLVRHANNSFNVSVKRGYDWLSTAAPYAHRQDLDHHIPKHLRPFFAELLDAPEQ
;
A
#
# COMPACT_ATOMS: atom_id res chain seq x y z
N MET A 1 2.28 -118.21 -7.40
CA MET A 1 1.40 -117.14 -6.87
C MET A 1 1.82 -116.65 -5.47
N GLN A 2 3.13 -116.52 -5.18
CA GLN A 2 3.63 -116.04 -3.87
C GLN A 2 4.53 -114.78 -3.94
N LEU A 3 4.92 -114.32 -5.14
CA LEU A 3 5.74 -113.10 -5.31
C LEU A 3 4.96 -111.77 -5.16
N ARG A 4 3.62 -111.76 -5.30
CA ARG A 4 2.82 -110.52 -5.21
C ARG A 4 2.66 -109.97 -3.79
N LYS A 5 2.75 -110.78 -2.73
CA LYS A 5 2.53 -110.34 -1.35
C LYS A 5 3.73 -109.64 -0.69
N ARG A 6 4.97 -109.91 -1.14
CA ARG A 6 6.19 -109.30 -0.56
C ARG A 6 6.43 -107.85 -1.00
N VAL A 7 5.81 -107.39 -2.09
CA VAL A 7 5.95 -106.01 -2.61
C VAL A 7 4.83 -105.08 -2.11
N ILE A 8 3.66 -105.61 -1.75
CA ILE A 8 2.50 -104.80 -1.33
C ILE A 8 2.68 -104.22 0.08
N ILE A 9 3.27 -104.99 1.00
CA ILE A 9 3.48 -104.58 2.39
C ILE A 9 4.37 -103.33 2.52
N PRO A 10 5.57 -103.24 1.89
CA PRO A 10 6.39 -102.04 1.99
C PRO A 10 5.73 -100.80 1.37
N ILE A 11 4.93 -100.95 0.30
CA ILE A 11 4.21 -99.83 -0.32
C ILE A 11 3.15 -99.25 0.63
N ILE A 12 2.41 -100.10 1.34
CA ILE A 12 1.40 -99.65 2.33
C ILE A 12 2.07 -98.90 3.48
N VAL A 13 3.23 -99.38 3.97
CA VAL A 13 3.98 -98.72 5.04
C VAL A 13 4.51 -97.35 4.58
N ILE A 14 5.00 -97.24 3.33
CA ILE A 14 5.46 -95.96 2.76
C ILE A 14 4.30 -94.97 2.62
N ILE A 15 3.12 -95.42 2.17
CA ILE A 15 1.93 -94.56 2.06
C ILE A 15 1.46 -94.10 3.45
N ALA A 16 1.42 -94.99 4.43
CA ALA A 16 1.05 -94.65 5.80
C ALA A 16 2.05 -93.66 6.44
N ALA A 17 3.36 -93.84 6.20
CA ALA A 17 4.39 -92.92 6.66
C ALA A 17 4.30 -91.55 5.97
N ALA A 18 4.04 -91.51 4.66
CA ALA A 18 3.83 -90.26 3.92
C ALA A 18 2.59 -89.50 4.43
N MET A 19 1.48 -90.20 4.69
CA MET A 19 0.28 -89.60 5.29
C MET A 19 0.54 -89.11 6.72
N TRP A 20 1.34 -89.81 7.52
CA TRP A 20 1.72 -89.38 8.87
C TRP A 20 2.58 -88.11 8.84
N VAL A 21 3.60 -88.07 7.97
CA VAL A 21 4.48 -86.89 7.79
C VAL A 21 3.66 -85.70 7.29
N SER A 22 2.77 -85.89 6.32
CA SER A 22 1.86 -84.84 5.84
C SER A 22 0.95 -84.33 6.95
N ARG A 23 0.38 -85.23 7.77
CA ARG A 23 -0.46 -84.84 8.92
C ARG A 23 0.33 -84.04 9.97
N GLN A 24 1.57 -84.44 10.26
CA GLN A 24 2.44 -83.71 11.17
C GLN A 24 2.83 -82.33 10.62
N GLN A 25 3.13 -82.24 9.32
CA GLN A 25 3.37 -80.96 8.66
C GLN A 25 2.15 -80.04 8.75
N HIS A 26 0.94 -80.56 8.51
CA HIS A 26 -0.30 -79.79 8.65
C HIS A 26 -0.53 -79.28 10.08
N ILE A 27 -0.22 -80.07 11.11
CA ILE A 27 -0.34 -79.66 12.52
C ILE A 27 0.68 -78.55 12.84
N VAL A 28 1.93 -78.71 12.44
CA VAL A 28 2.98 -77.71 12.67
C VAL A 28 2.67 -76.40 11.92
N THR A 29 2.17 -76.48 10.69
CA THR A 29 1.73 -75.28 9.94
C THR A 29 0.53 -74.62 10.62
N ALA A 30 -0.45 -75.40 11.08
CA ALA A 30 -1.62 -74.86 11.77
C ALA A 30 -1.25 -74.15 13.08
N GLN A 31 -0.28 -74.70 13.82
CA GLN A 31 0.24 -74.08 15.04
C GLN A 31 0.98 -72.77 14.74
N ARG A 32 1.79 -72.72 13.67
CA ARG A 32 2.45 -71.48 13.24
C ARG A 32 1.45 -70.41 12.83
N THR A 33 0.43 -70.77 12.04
CA THR A 33 -0.61 -69.81 11.65
C THR A 33 -1.42 -69.32 12.85
N LEU A 34 -1.61 -70.15 13.88
CA LEU A 34 -2.28 -69.75 15.12
C LEU A 34 -1.44 -68.73 15.91
N GLU A 35 -0.14 -68.95 16.03
CA GLU A 35 0.78 -68.00 16.68
C GLU A 35 0.86 -66.68 15.90
N GLU A 36 0.94 -66.73 14.57
CA GLU A 36 0.94 -65.54 13.72
C GLU A 36 -0.37 -64.76 13.84
N THR A 37 -1.52 -65.43 13.79
CA THR A 37 -2.83 -64.78 13.95
C THR A 37 -3.00 -64.18 15.34
N LYS A 38 -2.59 -64.86 16.41
CA LYS A 38 -2.57 -64.28 17.77
C LYS A 38 -1.72 -63.02 17.84
N LYS A 39 -0.53 -63.03 17.24
CA LYS A 39 0.35 -61.85 17.20
C LYS A 39 -0.32 -60.70 16.47
N THR A 40 -0.91 -60.94 15.30
CA THR A 40 -1.64 -59.89 14.56
C THR A 40 -2.84 -59.34 15.32
N LEU A 41 -3.53 -60.19 16.10
CA LEU A 41 -4.68 -59.76 16.90
C LEU A 41 -4.26 -58.88 18.08
N VAL A 42 -3.14 -59.19 18.74
CA VAL A 42 -2.57 -58.32 19.79
C VAL A 42 -2.10 -56.99 19.20
N GLU A 43 -1.41 -57.01 18.05
CA GLU A 43 -0.99 -55.77 17.37
C GLU A 43 -2.20 -54.91 16.95
N ALA A 44 -3.26 -55.53 16.42
CA ALA A 44 -4.50 -54.84 16.07
C ALA A 44 -5.21 -54.27 17.30
N SER A 45 -5.25 -55.02 18.42
CA SER A 45 -5.82 -54.56 19.68
C SER A 45 -5.09 -53.34 20.24
N ASN A 46 -3.75 -53.39 20.25
CA ASN A 46 -2.93 -52.27 20.72
C ASN A 46 -3.10 -51.02 19.83
N ARG A 47 -3.25 -51.22 18.51
CA ARG A 47 -3.57 -50.12 17.57
C ARG A 47 -4.96 -49.53 17.82
N LEU A 48 -5.96 -50.36 18.14
CA LEU A 48 -7.29 -49.90 18.50
C LEU A 48 -7.27 -49.07 19.79
N GLU A 49 -6.59 -49.55 20.83
CA GLU A 49 -6.48 -48.82 22.10
C GLU A 49 -5.79 -47.46 21.91
N THR A 50 -4.65 -47.43 21.20
CA THR A 50 -3.93 -46.17 20.91
C THR A 50 -4.77 -45.19 20.10
N THR A 51 -5.42 -45.64 19.03
CA THR A 51 -6.31 -44.77 18.24
C THR A 51 -7.53 -44.30 19.02
N THR A 52 -8.09 -45.12 19.92
CA THR A 52 -9.20 -44.67 20.79
C THR A 52 -8.76 -43.60 21.79
N LEU A 53 -7.55 -43.71 22.35
CA LEU A 53 -6.97 -42.71 23.24
C LEU A 53 -6.67 -41.39 22.51
N GLU A 54 -6.10 -41.47 21.30
CA GLU A 54 -5.85 -40.29 20.46
C GLU A 54 -7.15 -39.58 20.07
N LEU A 55 -8.19 -40.33 19.71
CA LEU A 55 -9.49 -39.77 19.39
C LEU A 55 -10.15 -39.09 20.61
N ALA A 56 -10.02 -39.69 21.79
CA ALA A 56 -10.51 -39.08 23.04
C ALA A 56 -9.76 -37.77 23.35
N ALA A 57 -8.44 -37.76 23.23
CA ALA A 57 -7.63 -36.55 23.42
C ALA A 57 -7.96 -35.45 22.40
N SER A 58 -8.16 -35.81 21.13
CA SER A 58 -8.53 -34.86 20.08
C SER A 58 -9.92 -34.24 20.33
N ARG A 59 -10.89 -35.04 20.78
CA ARG A 59 -12.23 -34.55 21.14
C ARG A 59 -12.18 -33.58 22.31
N GLU A 60 -11.40 -33.87 23.34
CA GLU A 60 -11.25 -32.96 24.47
C GLU A 60 -10.57 -31.65 24.06
N GLY A 61 -9.53 -31.73 23.22
CA GLY A 61 -8.86 -30.54 22.67
C GLY A 61 -9.80 -29.63 21.87
N LEU A 62 -10.67 -30.22 21.04
CA LEU A 62 -11.70 -29.49 20.30
C LEU A 62 -12.70 -28.81 21.23
N ARG A 63 -13.16 -29.52 22.27
CA ARG A 63 -14.09 -28.98 23.27
C ARG A 63 -13.47 -27.79 24.01
N GLN A 64 -12.20 -27.91 24.40
CA GLN A 64 -11.44 -26.85 25.05
C GLN A 64 -11.30 -25.63 24.12
N GLN A 65 -11.03 -25.86 22.83
CA GLN A 65 -10.91 -24.79 21.84
C GLN A 65 -12.24 -24.06 21.60
N GLU A 66 -13.34 -24.82 21.49
CA GLU A 66 -14.69 -24.25 21.36
C GLU A 66 -15.07 -23.43 22.58
N GLU A 67 -14.74 -23.91 23.79
CA GLU A 67 -15.00 -23.19 25.03
C GLU A 67 -14.18 -21.90 25.11
N ASN A 68 -12.88 -21.94 24.80
CA ASN A 68 -12.02 -20.76 24.72
C ASN A 68 -12.53 -19.76 23.66
N HIS A 69 -12.99 -20.24 22.50
CA HIS A 69 -13.55 -19.39 21.46
C HIS A 69 -14.87 -18.73 21.90
N ARG A 70 -15.72 -19.48 22.61
CA ARG A 70 -16.95 -18.97 23.19
C ARG A 70 -16.68 -17.92 24.26
N GLU A 71 -15.71 -18.14 25.14
CA GLU A 71 -15.32 -17.17 26.18
C GLU A 71 -14.74 -15.90 25.58
N THR A 72 -13.83 -16.03 24.61
CA THR A 72 -13.24 -14.86 23.93
C THR A 72 -14.29 -14.07 23.16
N SER A 73 -15.19 -14.72 22.43
CA SER A 73 -16.29 -14.05 21.73
C SER A 73 -17.29 -13.39 22.69
N ALA A 74 -17.60 -14.02 23.82
CA ALA A 74 -18.46 -13.44 24.86
C ALA A 74 -17.80 -12.22 25.53
N ALA A 75 -16.50 -12.31 25.84
CA ALA A 75 -15.72 -11.20 26.37
C ALA A 75 -15.66 -10.03 25.37
N LEU A 76 -15.47 -10.32 24.08
CA LEU A 76 -15.48 -9.31 23.02
C LEU A 76 -16.84 -8.62 22.91
N LYS A 77 -17.94 -9.40 22.97
CA LYS A 77 -19.30 -8.87 22.94
C LYS A 77 -19.58 -7.98 24.14
N LYS A 78 -19.17 -8.41 25.34
CA LYS A 78 -19.32 -7.63 26.58
C LYS A 78 -18.53 -6.33 26.51
N SER A 79 -17.27 -6.38 26.08
CA SER A 79 -16.43 -5.20 25.90
C SER A 79 -17.02 -4.23 24.86
N LYS A 80 -17.55 -4.74 23.74
CA LYS A 80 -18.24 -3.92 22.73
C LYS A 80 -19.49 -3.25 23.30
N GLN A 81 -20.24 -3.95 24.15
CA GLN A 81 -21.44 -3.42 24.81
C GLN A 81 -21.08 -2.35 25.85
N GLU A 82 -20.05 -2.57 26.67
CA GLU A 82 -19.53 -1.58 27.62
C GLU A 82 -19.02 -0.32 26.89
N LEU A 83 -18.30 -0.48 25.77
CA LEU A 83 -17.87 0.62 24.91
C LEU A 83 -19.03 1.40 24.29
N SER A 84 -20.11 0.71 23.89
CA SER A 84 -21.31 1.37 23.33
C SER A 84 -22.06 2.22 24.35
N ILE A 85 -21.95 1.91 25.65
CA ILE A 85 -22.54 2.70 26.74
C ILE A 85 -21.68 3.93 27.05
N LEU A 86 -20.35 3.76 27.03
CA LEU A 86 -19.39 4.83 27.36
C LEU A 86 -19.15 5.80 26.20
N SER A 87 -19.33 5.35 24.96
CA SER A 87 -19.21 6.16 23.76
C SER A 87 -20.28 5.74 22.75
N PRO A 88 -21.38 6.50 22.62
CA PRO A 88 -22.44 6.23 21.66
C PRO A 88 -21.93 6.17 20.21
N GLU A 89 -20.80 6.82 19.92
CA GLU A 89 -20.16 6.80 18.60
C GLU A 89 -19.57 5.43 18.25
N SER A 90 -19.32 4.56 19.24
CA SER A 90 -18.78 3.21 19.03
C SER A 90 -19.68 2.32 18.14
N ARG A 91 -20.98 2.65 18.02
CA ARG A 91 -21.89 1.95 17.10
C ARG A 91 -21.46 2.09 15.63
N TRP A 92 -20.79 3.19 15.30
CA TRP A 92 -20.25 3.49 13.97
C TRP A 92 -18.86 2.89 13.72
N ALA A 93 -18.25 2.24 14.71
CA ALA A 93 -16.96 1.59 14.53
C ALA A 93 -17.05 0.27 13.71
N THR A 94 -18.26 -0.24 13.46
CA THR A 94 -18.45 -1.47 12.69
C THR A 94 -18.53 -1.13 11.21
N LEU A 95 -17.66 -1.74 10.40
CA LEU A 95 -17.66 -1.57 8.96
C LEU A 95 -18.98 -2.12 8.35
N PRO A 96 -19.70 -1.35 7.53
CA PRO A 96 -20.87 -1.83 6.79
C PRO A 96 -20.51 -2.97 5.82
N ALA A 97 -21.49 -3.81 5.48
CA ALA A 97 -21.29 -4.94 4.57
C ALA A 97 -20.98 -4.50 3.13
N GLU A 98 -21.44 -3.31 2.73
CA GLU A 98 -21.28 -2.75 1.40
C GLU A 98 -20.67 -1.34 1.50
N LEU A 99 -19.82 -0.97 0.54
CA LEU A 99 -19.19 0.35 0.45
C LEU A 99 -19.38 0.93 -0.97
N PRO A 100 -19.56 2.25 -1.13
CA PRO A 100 -19.73 3.24 -0.05
C PRO A 100 -21.08 3.11 0.65
N HIS A 101 -21.12 3.48 1.93
CA HIS A 101 -22.34 3.45 2.74
C HIS A 101 -22.56 4.79 3.43
N TRP A 102 -23.73 5.36 3.21
CA TRP A 102 -24.18 6.58 3.85
C TRP A 102 -25.43 6.26 4.68
N ASP A 103 -25.26 6.26 6.00
CA ASP A 103 -26.37 6.16 6.95
C ASP A 103 -26.78 7.57 7.38
N SER A 104 -28.05 7.93 7.25
CA SER A 104 -28.59 9.23 7.65
C SER A 104 -28.52 9.51 9.15
N GLU A 105 -28.42 8.46 9.97
CA GLU A 105 -28.27 8.58 11.43
C GLU A 105 -26.80 8.68 11.86
N SER A 106 -25.87 8.37 10.97
CA SER A 106 -24.44 8.43 11.21
C SER A 106 -23.87 9.81 10.84
N PRO A 107 -23.05 10.43 11.70
CA PRO A 107 -22.27 11.61 11.32
C PRO A 107 -21.08 11.24 10.40
N TYR A 108 -20.85 9.94 10.16
CA TYR A 108 -19.74 9.41 9.38
C TYR A 108 -20.25 8.70 8.11
N VAL A 109 -19.49 8.80 7.02
CA VAL A 109 -19.70 8.06 5.77
C VAL A 109 -18.57 7.05 5.62
N TRP A 110 -18.90 5.80 5.29
CA TRP A 110 -17.90 4.79 4.98
C TRP A 110 -17.67 4.76 3.48
N VAL A 111 -16.42 5.00 3.07
CA VAL A 111 -15.99 4.98 1.68
C VAL A 111 -14.84 4.00 1.51
N SER A 112 -14.72 3.42 0.32
CA SER A 112 -13.53 2.65 -0.02
C SER A 112 -12.33 3.59 -0.12
N LYS A 113 -11.13 3.08 0.19
CA LYS A 113 -9.89 3.85 0.06
C LYS A 113 -9.64 4.33 -1.37
N ASP A 114 -10.13 3.60 -2.37
CA ASP A 114 -9.96 3.99 -3.77
C ASP A 114 -10.76 5.24 -4.11
N ILE A 115 -11.96 5.41 -3.54
CA ILE A 115 -12.74 6.65 -3.67
C ILE A 115 -12.02 7.82 -3.01
N VAL A 116 -11.32 7.59 -1.88
CA VAL A 116 -10.55 8.66 -1.20
C VAL A 116 -9.40 9.17 -2.07
N LYS A 117 -8.80 8.31 -2.91
CA LYS A 117 -7.77 8.73 -3.87
C LYS A 117 -8.33 9.65 -4.96
N GLU A 118 -9.63 9.56 -5.25
CA GLU A 118 -10.30 10.43 -6.22
C GLU A 118 -10.71 11.79 -5.63
N VAL A 119 -10.68 11.92 -4.29
CA VAL A 119 -10.92 13.20 -3.62
C VAL A 119 -9.72 14.10 -3.85
N ARG A 120 -9.87 14.99 -4.83
CA ARG A 120 -8.90 16.04 -5.13
C ARG A 120 -8.81 16.99 -3.95
N SER A 121 -7.62 17.07 -3.37
CA SER A 121 -7.30 18.06 -2.37
C SER A 121 -5.89 18.59 -2.60
N GLU A 122 -5.59 19.75 -2.05
CA GLU A 122 -4.23 20.28 -2.00
C GLU A 122 -3.71 20.01 -0.59
N PRO A 123 -3.06 18.86 -0.34
CA PRO A 123 -2.67 18.50 1.00
C PRO A 123 -1.57 19.39 1.59
N PHE A 124 -0.89 20.16 0.73
CA PHE A 124 0.23 21.00 1.11
C PHE A 124 -0.03 22.45 0.78
N GLY A 125 0.35 23.32 1.70
CA GLY A 125 0.34 24.75 1.48
C GLY A 125 1.47 25.19 0.54
N PRO A 126 1.47 26.47 0.14
CA PRO A 126 2.49 27.03 -0.75
C PRO A 126 3.90 27.07 -0.15
N ASP A 127 4.05 26.83 1.15
CA ASP A 127 5.35 26.70 1.83
C ASP A 127 5.79 25.24 2.00
N GLY A 128 4.99 24.28 1.51
CA GLY A 128 5.25 22.84 1.66
C GLY A 128 4.81 22.28 3.01
N SER A 129 4.15 23.06 3.85
CA SER A 129 3.56 22.58 5.10
C SER A 129 2.29 21.78 4.81
N LEU A 130 2.01 20.75 5.62
CA LEU A 130 0.76 20.01 5.54
C LEU A 130 -0.39 20.91 6.01
N VAL A 131 -1.43 21.05 5.19
CA VAL A 131 -2.61 21.85 5.54
C VAL A 131 -3.45 21.15 6.62
N PRO A 132 -4.08 21.89 7.56
CA PRO A 132 -4.86 21.29 8.65
C PRO A 132 -5.99 20.36 8.17
N GLN A 133 -6.58 20.62 7.02
CA GLN A 133 -7.67 19.83 6.45
C GLN A 133 -7.17 18.44 6.02
N ALA A 134 -6.01 18.34 5.37
CA ALA A 134 -5.41 17.06 5.01
C ALA A 134 -4.96 16.28 6.26
N ALA A 135 -4.44 16.99 7.27
CA ALA A 135 -4.14 16.40 8.56
C ALA A 135 -5.38 15.78 9.23
N PHE A 136 -6.51 16.47 9.16
CA PHE A 136 -7.78 15.99 9.71
C PHE A 136 -8.27 14.73 8.98
N VAL A 137 -8.31 14.75 7.65
CA VAL A 137 -8.78 13.61 6.83
C VAL A 137 -7.95 12.35 7.05
N LEU A 138 -6.63 12.50 7.18
CA LEU A 138 -5.71 11.38 7.39
C LEU A 138 -5.47 11.03 8.85
N VAL A 139 -6.22 11.66 9.77
CA VAL A 139 -6.13 11.46 11.22
C VAL A 139 -4.68 11.58 11.70
N ILE A 140 -4.00 12.62 11.22
CA ILE A 140 -2.61 12.92 11.56
C ILE A 140 -2.61 13.60 12.92
N THR A 141 -1.83 13.05 13.86
CA THR A 141 -1.76 13.61 15.21
C THR A 141 -0.99 14.93 15.22
N PRO A 142 -1.20 15.81 16.23
CA PRO A 142 -0.44 17.06 16.33
C PRO A 142 1.08 16.84 16.35
N ALA A 143 1.56 15.77 16.98
CA ALA A 143 2.98 15.43 17.01
C ALA A 143 3.52 15.03 15.63
N GLN A 144 2.76 14.22 14.87
CA GLN A 144 3.11 13.86 13.50
C GLN A 144 3.10 15.10 12.58
N MET A 145 2.09 15.96 12.71
CA MET A 145 2.00 17.20 11.94
C MET A 145 3.19 18.13 12.24
N GLN A 146 3.56 18.28 13.51
CA GLN A 146 4.74 19.05 13.90
C GLN A 146 6.03 18.48 13.29
N GLN A 147 6.19 17.15 13.30
CA GLN A 147 7.37 16.50 12.72
C GLN A 147 7.46 16.69 11.21
N LEU A 148 6.34 16.56 10.49
CA LEU A 148 6.26 16.83 9.05
C LEU A 148 6.57 18.28 8.75
N ASN A 149 5.89 19.22 9.42
CA ASN A 149 6.05 20.66 9.18
C ASN A 149 7.41 21.21 9.63
N ALA A 150 8.17 20.47 10.43
CA ALA A 150 9.57 20.81 10.74
C ALA A 150 10.55 20.48 9.61
N THR A 151 10.15 19.62 8.66
CA THR A 151 11.04 19.01 7.65
C THR A 151 10.61 19.32 6.22
N LEU A 152 9.34 19.09 5.87
CA LEU A 152 8.85 19.23 4.49
C LEU A 152 9.02 20.65 3.93
N PRO A 153 8.73 21.74 4.68
CA PRO A 153 8.97 23.10 4.19
C PRO A 153 10.44 23.38 3.89
N LYS A 154 11.37 22.77 4.65
CA LYS A 154 12.82 22.94 4.42
C LYS A 154 13.25 22.27 3.13
N LEU A 155 12.73 21.09 2.82
CA LEU A 155 13.02 20.39 1.57
C LEU A 155 12.51 21.20 0.37
N LEU A 156 11.33 21.81 0.48
CA LEU A 156 10.80 22.67 -0.57
C LEU A 156 11.61 23.96 -0.71
N ALA A 157 12.02 24.57 0.40
CA ALA A 157 12.88 25.74 0.39
C ALA A 157 14.23 25.45 -0.27
N GLU A 158 14.87 24.33 0.08
CA GLU A 158 16.14 23.88 -0.53
C GLU A 158 15.99 23.71 -2.04
N TYR A 159 14.89 23.11 -2.50
CA TYR A 159 14.62 23.03 -3.93
C TYR A 159 14.50 24.42 -4.59
N ARG A 160 13.68 25.29 -4.01
CA ARG A 160 13.44 26.63 -4.56
C ARG A 160 14.70 27.47 -4.61
N GLU A 161 15.59 27.31 -3.63
CA GLU A 161 16.92 27.93 -3.62
C GLU A 161 17.79 27.39 -4.76
N LEU A 162 17.81 26.07 -4.96
CA LEU A 162 18.54 25.45 -6.07
C LEU A 162 18.01 25.91 -7.42
N GLU A 163 16.69 25.93 -7.61
CA GLU A 163 16.08 26.39 -8.86
C GLU A 163 16.41 27.87 -9.10
N SER A 164 16.16 28.74 -8.11
CA SER A 164 16.45 30.18 -8.21
C SER A 164 17.95 30.47 -8.45
N GLY A 165 18.84 29.69 -7.85
CA GLY A 165 20.29 29.82 -8.04
C GLY A 165 20.78 29.43 -9.44
N ASN A 166 19.99 28.67 -10.20
CA ASN A 166 20.29 28.25 -11.56
C ASN A 166 19.56 29.06 -12.64
N VAL A 167 18.77 30.07 -12.23
CA VAL A 167 18.06 30.96 -13.14
C VAL A 167 19.01 31.92 -13.85
N ARG A 168 18.73 32.16 -15.13
CA ARG A 168 19.41 33.16 -15.97
C ARG A 168 18.37 34.05 -16.63
N LEU A 169 18.66 35.34 -16.69
CA LEU A 169 17.92 36.26 -17.55
C LEU A 169 18.42 36.09 -18.99
N THR A 170 17.50 36.05 -19.94
CA THR A 170 17.83 35.89 -21.37
C THR A 170 17.00 36.84 -22.22
N ASP A 171 17.58 37.25 -23.35
CA ASP A 171 16.88 38.07 -24.36
C ASP A 171 16.05 37.20 -25.34
N GLU A 172 16.14 35.88 -25.20
CA GLU A 172 15.41 34.94 -26.06
C GLU A 172 13.97 34.79 -25.54
N HIS A 173 13.02 35.46 -26.19
CA HIS A 173 11.61 35.37 -25.84
C HIS A 173 10.93 34.15 -26.44
N LEU A 174 10.04 33.52 -25.66
CA LEU A 174 9.20 32.44 -26.16
C LEU A 174 8.26 32.92 -27.29
N PRO A 175 8.05 32.10 -28.34
CA PRO A 175 7.10 32.41 -29.41
C PRO A 175 5.68 32.52 -28.87
N GLY A 176 4.85 33.35 -29.51
CA GLY A 176 3.46 33.63 -29.09
C GLY A 176 3.29 34.86 -28.20
N ASN A 177 4.38 35.43 -27.69
CA ASN A 177 4.37 36.77 -27.11
C ASN A 177 4.35 37.84 -28.20
N SER A 178 3.52 38.88 -28.03
CA SER A 178 3.63 40.07 -28.87
C SER A 178 4.99 40.74 -28.66
N LYS A 179 5.63 41.18 -29.74
CA LYS A 179 6.86 41.98 -29.68
C LYS A 179 6.62 43.40 -29.16
N ASP A 180 5.36 43.78 -29.00
CA ASP A 180 4.97 45.10 -28.53
C ASP A 180 4.97 45.12 -27.00
N GLY A 181 6.02 45.63 -26.37
CA GLY A 181 6.08 45.80 -24.91
C GLY A 181 7.45 45.49 -24.32
N THR A 182 7.60 45.74 -23.01
CA THR A 182 8.81 45.38 -22.27
C THR A 182 8.69 43.92 -21.84
N ALA A 183 9.69 43.11 -22.17
CA ALA A 183 9.69 41.68 -21.90
C ALA A 183 10.88 41.29 -21.02
N ILE A 184 10.63 40.42 -20.04
CA ILE A 184 11.66 39.74 -19.27
C ILE A 184 11.48 38.25 -19.52
N THR A 185 12.56 37.55 -19.89
CA THR A 185 12.59 36.09 -19.92
C THR A 185 13.56 35.58 -18.88
N VAL A 186 13.09 34.64 -18.05
CA VAL A 186 13.94 33.81 -17.20
C VAL A 186 14.02 32.41 -17.78
N SER A 187 15.21 31.83 -17.76
CA SER A 187 15.44 30.44 -18.13
C SER A 187 16.26 29.72 -17.08
N TRP A 188 16.05 28.41 -16.97
CA TRP A 188 16.84 27.57 -16.08
C TRP A 188 16.95 26.17 -16.64
N LEU A 189 18.06 25.51 -16.29
CA LEU A 189 18.28 24.12 -16.66
C LEU A 189 17.53 23.20 -15.69
N PRO A 190 17.06 22.04 -16.18
CA PRO A 190 16.52 20.99 -15.32
C PRO A 190 17.58 20.54 -14.31
N LEU A 191 17.16 20.24 -13.07
CA LEU A 191 18.00 19.67 -12.02
C LEU A 191 17.54 18.24 -11.71
N PRO A 192 17.81 17.26 -12.61
CA PRO A 192 17.22 15.93 -12.51
C PRO A 192 17.70 15.13 -11.31
N GLU A 193 19.00 15.18 -11.00
CA GLU A 193 19.58 14.41 -9.90
C GLU A 193 19.20 15.00 -8.54
N GLU A 194 19.35 16.31 -8.37
CA GLU A 194 18.97 17.02 -7.14
C GLU A 194 17.46 16.94 -6.90
N GLY A 195 16.67 17.10 -7.95
CA GLY A 195 15.23 16.97 -7.90
C GLY A 195 14.79 15.56 -7.45
N ALA A 196 15.33 14.52 -8.08
CA ALA A 196 15.05 13.14 -7.70
C ALA A 196 15.47 12.82 -6.25
N ARG A 197 16.62 13.36 -5.82
CA ARG A 197 17.08 13.23 -4.43
C ARG A 197 16.11 13.88 -3.45
N LEU A 198 15.72 15.14 -3.68
CA LEU A 198 14.81 15.87 -2.79
C LEU A 198 13.42 15.24 -2.75
N LYS A 199 12.91 14.78 -3.90
CA LYS A 199 11.67 14.01 -3.97
C LYS A 199 11.75 12.72 -3.15
N SER A 200 12.83 11.97 -3.27
CA SER A 200 13.03 10.74 -2.50
C SER A 200 13.09 11.01 -0.99
N GLN A 201 13.74 12.10 -0.58
CA GLN A 201 13.79 12.53 0.82
C GLN A 201 12.40 12.94 1.33
N PHE A 202 11.64 13.68 0.52
CA PHE A 202 10.28 14.09 0.82
C PHE A 202 9.37 12.87 1.07
N GLU A 203 9.36 11.92 0.13
CA GLU A 203 8.59 10.68 0.27
C GLU A 203 9.04 9.84 1.47
N ALA A 204 10.35 9.76 1.73
CA ALA A 204 10.88 9.05 2.89
C ALA A 204 10.42 9.66 4.22
N VAL A 205 10.37 10.99 4.33
CA VAL A 205 9.85 11.68 5.52
C VAL A 205 8.38 11.34 5.73
N LEU A 206 7.56 11.37 4.66
CA LEU A 206 6.16 10.98 4.74
C LEU A 206 5.99 9.54 5.20
N ARG A 207 6.69 8.58 4.57
CA ARG A 207 6.59 7.15 4.92
C ARG A 207 7.05 6.89 6.35
N ASN A 208 8.09 7.56 6.82
CA ASN A 208 8.58 7.39 8.19
C ASN A 208 7.58 7.90 9.25
N VAL A 209 6.91 9.02 9.00
CA VAL A 209 5.99 9.62 9.99
C VAL A 209 4.58 9.05 9.90
N LEU A 210 4.08 8.83 8.69
CA LEU A 210 2.69 8.45 8.43
C LEU A 210 2.52 6.94 8.20
N GLY A 211 3.59 6.25 7.82
CA GLY A 211 3.54 4.89 7.33
C GLY A 211 3.09 4.82 5.87
N GLU A 212 3.17 3.60 5.30
CA GLU A 212 2.97 3.36 3.88
C GLU A 212 1.58 3.78 3.39
N GLN A 213 0.52 3.28 4.03
CA GLN A 213 -0.86 3.47 3.55
C GLN A 213 -1.31 4.94 3.56
N ARG A 214 -0.95 5.69 4.61
CA ARG A 214 -1.32 7.12 4.71
C ARG A 214 -0.51 7.97 3.75
N THR A 215 0.73 7.59 3.48
CA THR A 215 1.56 8.27 2.48
C THR A 215 1.00 8.05 1.08
N GLU A 216 0.65 6.82 0.72
CA GLU A 216 0.04 6.52 -0.58
C GLU A 216 -1.26 7.29 -0.80
N LEU A 217 -2.13 7.37 0.23
CA LEU A 217 -3.35 8.17 0.14
C LEU A 217 -3.03 9.65 -0.04
N LEU A 218 -2.14 10.21 0.78
CA LEU A 218 -1.74 11.61 0.71
C LEU A 218 -1.15 11.99 -0.66
N LEU A 219 -0.29 11.14 -1.22
CA LEU A 219 0.34 11.36 -2.53
C LEU A 219 -0.61 11.10 -3.70
N ALA A 220 -1.63 10.26 -3.54
CA ALA A 220 -2.64 10.02 -4.55
C ALA A 220 -3.72 11.12 -4.59
N SER A 221 -4.04 11.72 -3.43
CA SER A 221 -5.01 12.81 -3.30
C SER A 221 -4.49 14.17 -3.77
N ASP A 222 -3.16 14.32 -3.75
CA ASP A 222 -2.49 15.45 -4.38
C ASP A 222 -2.67 15.32 -5.90
N ASP A 223 -3.47 16.21 -6.51
CA ASP A 223 -3.85 16.23 -7.94
C ASP A 223 -2.66 16.59 -8.84
N GLY A 224 -1.52 15.97 -8.55
CA GLY A 224 -0.21 16.35 -9.03
C GLY A 224 0.16 17.78 -8.65
N ASN A 225 -0.15 18.30 -7.45
CA ASN A 225 0.19 19.68 -7.07
C ASN A 225 1.52 19.80 -6.29
N LEU A 226 1.78 18.92 -5.31
CA LEU A 226 3.15 18.50 -5.09
C LEU A 226 3.68 17.80 -6.33
N GLY A 227 2.87 17.08 -7.11
CA GLY A 227 3.30 16.60 -8.43
C GLY A 227 3.69 17.69 -9.45
N THR A 228 3.36 18.96 -9.23
CA THR A 228 3.70 20.06 -10.15
C THR A 228 4.83 20.91 -9.61
N GLU A 229 5.00 21.09 -8.29
CA GLU A 229 6.22 21.70 -7.74
C GLU A 229 7.31 20.65 -7.42
N PHE A 230 6.95 19.57 -6.71
CA PHE A 230 7.83 18.43 -6.42
C PHE A 230 7.84 17.34 -7.52
N GLY A 231 6.78 17.16 -8.30
CA GLY A 231 6.75 16.16 -9.37
C GLY A 231 7.36 16.69 -10.66
N GLN A 232 7.49 18.01 -10.84
CA GLN A 232 8.41 18.58 -11.83
C GLN A 232 9.88 18.45 -11.42
N LEU A 233 10.17 18.04 -10.17
CA LEU A 233 11.55 17.76 -9.73
C LEU A 233 12.13 16.62 -10.54
N GLY A 234 13.05 17.01 -11.42
CA GLY A 234 13.72 16.07 -12.29
C GLY A 234 12.81 15.29 -13.24
N GLN A 235 11.57 15.74 -13.47
CA GLN A 235 10.80 15.21 -14.59
C GLN A 235 11.45 15.64 -15.89
N ASN A 236 12.18 14.70 -16.51
CA ASN A 236 12.39 14.36 -17.93
C ASN A 236 12.41 15.47 -19.00
N SER A 237 12.50 16.73 -18.63
CA SER A 237 12.80 17.81 -19.54
C SER A 237 14.31 17.82 -19.66
N GLU A 238 14.90 17.07 -20.60
CA GLU A 238 16.31 17.30 -21.01
C GLU A 238 16.52 18.73 -21.53
N THR A 239 15.42 19.45 -21.75
CA THR A 239 15.38 20.79 -22.32
C THR A 239 15.27 21.87 -21.26
N GLU A 240 15.83 23.02 -21.57
CA GLU A 240 15.73 24.26 -20.79
C GLU A 240 14.26 24.68 -20.56
N GLN A 241 13.95 25.10 -19.34
CA GLN A 241 12.66 25.69 -18.98
C GLN A 241 12.73 27.22 -19.11
N LYS A 242 11.63 27.84 -19.55
CA LYS A 242 11.57 29.30 -19.74
C LYS A 242 10.23 29.87 -19.30
N ILE A 243 10.27 31.05 -18.70
CA ILE A 243 9.08 31.90 -18.49
C ILE A 243 9.40 33.26 -19.08
N THR A 244 8.56 33.73 -20.00
CA THR A 244 8.60 35.10 -20.52
C THR A 244 7.38 35.85 -20.01
N LEU A 245 7.60 36.99 -19.36
CA LEU A 245 6.56 37.95 -19.01
C LEU A 245 6.72 39.19 -19.89
N VAL A 246 5.67 39.59 -20.58
CA VAL A 246 5.60 40.82 -21.35
C VAL A 246 4.59 41.76 -20.72
N ARG A 247 4.97 43.01 -20.55
CA ARG A 247 4.06 44.10 -20.20
C ARG A 247 3.87 45.01 -21.40
N HIS A 248 2.64 45.13 -21.84
CA HIS A 248 2.24 45.97 -22.97
C HIS A 248 2.06 47.44 -22.53
N ALA A 249 2.08 48.36 -23.50
CA ALA A 249 1.89 49.80 -23.24
C ALA A 249 0.53 50.15 -22.61
N ASN A 250 -0.50 49.31 -22.81
CA ASN A 250 -1.79 49.43 -22.15
C ASN A 250 -1.84 48.80 -20.74
N ASN A 251 -0.66 48.52 -20.15
CA ASN A 251 -0.46 47.88 -18.86
C ASN A 251 -0.99 46.43 -18.75
N SER A 252 -1.47 45.81 -19.84
CA SER A 252 -1.79 44.38 -19.85
C SER A 252 -0.53 43.53 -19.89
N PHE A 253 -0.65 42.28 -19.44
CA PHE A 253 0.43 41.30 -19.38
C PHE A 253 0.16 40.12 -20.30
N ASN A 254 1.22 39.55 -20.86
CA ASN A 254 1.23 38.20 -21.40
C ASN A 254 2.32 37.40 -20.67
N VAL A 255 1.97 36.21 -20.19
CA VAL A 255 2.94 35.26 -19.65
C VAL A 255 2.95 34.01 -20.52
N SER A 256 4.13 33.66 -20.99
CA SER A 256 4.39 32.41 -21.69
C SER A 256 5.30 31.53 -20.85
N VAL A 257 4.92 30.27 -20.67
CA VAL A 257 5.64 29.27 -19.90
C VAL A 257 5.96 28.11 -20.82
N LYS A 258 7.24 27.72 -20.88
CA LYS A 258 7.71 26.52 -21.56
C LYS A 258 8.35 25.58 -20.55
N ARG A 259 7.84 24.35 -20.47
CA ARG A 259 8.38 23.28 -19.64
C ARG A 259 8.49 22.02 -20.50
N GLY A 260 9.71 21.61 -20.84
CA GLY A 260 9.86 20.50 -21.77
C GLY A 260 9.30 20.82 -23.17
N TYR A 261 8.43 19.94 -23.63
CA TYR A 261 7.65 20.08 -24.86
C TYR A 261 6.32 20.83 -24.67
N ASP A 262 5.92 21.08 -23.41
CA ASP A 262 4.68 21.76 -23.10
C ASP A 262 4.89 23.27 -23.15
N TRP A 263 3.89 23.95 -23.72
CA TRP A 263 3.88 25.39 -23.88
C TRP A 263 2.50 25.95 -23.57
N LEU A 264 2.47 27.00 -22.76
CA LEU A 264 1.28 27.75 -22.39
C LEU A 264 1.55 29.24 -22.58
N SER A 265 0.60 29.97 -23.13
CA SER A 265 0.59 31.44 -23.13
C SER A 265 -0.78 31.93 -22.66
N THR A 266 -0.78 32.86 -21.71
CA THR A 266 -2.00 33.52 -21.24
C THR A 266 -1.80 35.03 -21.19
N ALA A 267 -2.90 35.76 -21.37
CA ALA A 267 -2.92 37.21 -21.26
C ALA A 267 -3.83 37.61 -20.10
N ALA A 268 -3.40 38.61 -19.33
CA ALA A 268 -4.18 39.17 -18.23
C ALA A 268 -4.12 40.71 -18.29
N PRO A 269 -5.25 41.42 -18.21
CA PRO A 269 -5.22 42.87 -18.04
C PRO A 269 -4.63 43.24 -16.67
N TYR A 270 -4.17 44.49 -16.50
CA TYR A 270 -3.54 44.95 -15.26
C TYR A 270 -4.37 44.67 -14.00
N ALA A 271 -5.68 44.90 -14.08
CA ALA A 271 -6.64 44.65 -12.98
C ALA A 271 -6.65 43.18 -12.50
N HIS A 272 -6.23 42.25 -13.36
CA HIS A 272 -6.17 40.82 -13.12
C HIS A 272 -4.73 40.30 -13.03
N ARG A 273 -3.76 41.15 -12.69
CA ARG A 273 -2.34 40.74 -12.54
C ARG A 273 -2.12 39.59 -11.54
N GLN A 274 -3.03 39.44 -10.58
CA GLN A 274 -2.97 38.37 -9.58
C GLN A 274 -3.22 36.99 -10.23
N ASP A 275 -3.89 36.94 -11.38
CA ASP A 275 -4.12 35.68 -12.08
C ASP A 275 -2.79 35.09 -12.61
N LEU A 276 -1.79 35.95 -12.83
CA LEU A 276 -0.42 35.53 -13.22
C LEU A 276 0.29 34.74 -12.11
N ASP A 277 -0.17 34.81 -10.85
CA ASP A 277 0.34 34.02 -9.73
C ASP A 277 0.31 32.51 -10.01
N HIS A 278 -0.63 32.06 -10.84
CA HIS A 278 -0.78 30.65 -11.19
C HIS A 278 0.24 30.19 -12.22
N HIS A 279 0.92 31.12 -12.91
CA HIS A 279 1.83 30.83 -14.02
C HIS A 279 3.29 31.08 -13.67
N ILE A 280 3.56 32.00 -12.74
CA ILE A 280 4.92 32.34 -12.31
C ILE A 280 5.13 31.78 -10.89
N PRO A 281 5.99 30.76 -10.70
CA PRO A 281 6.30 30.24 -9.38
C PRO A 281 6.74 31.34 -8.42
N LYS A 282 6.29 31.28 -7.16
CA LYS A 282 6.47 32.36 -6.18
C LYS A 282 7.93 32.75 -5.98
N HIS A 283 8.84 31.77 -5.94
CA HIS A 283 10.28 32.00 -5.76
C HIS A 283 10.96 32.61 -6.99
N LEU A 284 10.34 32.54 -8.18
CA LEU A 284 10.84 33.17 -9.40
C LEU A 284 10.29 34.58 -9.64
N ARG A 285 9.26 35.01 -8.90
CA ARG A 285 8.68 36.36 -9.04
C ARG A 285 9.69 37.51 -8.87
N PRO A 286 10.69 37.43 -7.98
CA PRO A 286 11.68 38.51 -7.84
C PRO A 286 12.39 38.88 -9.13
N PHE A 287 12.57 37.93 -10.06
CA PHE A 287 13.17 38.20 -11.37
C PHE A 287 12.27 39.02 -12.32
N PHE A 288 10.98 39.14 -12.01
CA PHE A 288 9.97 39.87 -12.79
C PHE A 288 9.46 41.13 -12.10
N ALA A 289 9.98 41.47 -10.91
CA ALA A 289 9.49 42.56 -10.07
C ALA A 289 9.43 43.91 -10.82
N GLU A 290 10.41 44.17 -11.69
CA GLU A 290 10.44 45.40 -12.50
C GLU A 290 9.19 45.58 -13.37
N LEU A 291 8.64 44.49 -13.92
CA LEU A 291 7.42 44.56 -14.73
C LEU A 291 6.14 44.52 -13.88
N LEU A 292 6.14 43.68 -12.85
CA LEU A 292 4.96 43.41 -12.01
C LEU A 292 4.63 44.57 -11.07
N ASP A 293 5.65 45.24 -10.54
CA ASP A 293 5.50 46.28 -9.51
C ASP A 293 5.60 47.70 -10.09
N ALA A 294 5.95 47.85 -11.37
CA ALA A 294 6.01 49.17 -11.99
C ALA A 294 4.62 49.85 -11.99
N PRO A 295 4.54 51.15 -11.68
CA PRO A 295 3.28 51.89 -11.63
C PRO A 295 2.58 51.88 -12.99
N GLU A 296 1.27 52.06 -13.00
CA GLU A 296 0.47 52.19 -14.23
C GLU A 296 1.02 53.38 -15.03
N GLN A 297 1.46 53.10 -16.26
CA GLN A 297 1.98 54.11 -17.19
C GLN A 297 0.83 54.88 -17.83
#